data_AF-A0AAU6DSZ8-F1
#
_entry.id   AF-A0AAU6DSZ8-F1
#
_cell.length_a   1.000
_cell.length_b   1.000
_cell.length_c   1.000
_cell.angle_alpha   90.00
_cell.angle_beta   90.00
_cell.angle_gamma   90.00
#
_symmetry.space_group_name_H-M   'P 1'
#
loop_
_entity.id
_entity.type
_entity.pdbx_description
1 polymer ?
#
loop_
_entity_poly.entity_id
_entity_poly.type
_entity_poly.pdbx_seq_one_letter_code
_entity_poly.pdbx_strand_id
1 'polypeptide(L)' 'MFELPSIETVYQWRRKHTGPRGFRVGRHLRFDPADVQTWVDSLRSGVAA' A
#
# COMPACT_ATOMS: atom_id res chain seq x y z
N MET A 1 1.53 -11.05 -12.35
CA MET A 1 2.09 -9.71 -12.10
C MET A 1 0.99 -8.92 -11.43
N PHE A 2 1.16 -8.47 -10.18
CA PHE A 2 0.06 -7.87 -9.41
C PHE A 2 -0.43 -6.58 -10.09
N GLU A 3 -1.52 -6.68 -10.87
CA GLU A 3 -2.20 -5.55 -11.48
C GLU A 3 -2.92 -4.78 -10.37
N LEU A 4 -2.34 -3.64 -9.98
CA LEU A 4 -3.00 -2.71 -9.06
C LEU A 4 -4.13 -2.00 -9.82
N PRO A 5 -5.35 -1.97 -9.28
CA PRO A 5 -6.54 -1.50 -10.01
C PRO A 5 -6.46 -0.03 -10.45
N SER A 6 -5.62 0.80 -9.81
CA SER A 6 -5.23 2.11 -10.34
C SER A 6 -4.04 2.72 -9.57
N ILE A 7 -3.13 3.40 -10.28
CA ILE A 7 -2.04 4.21 -9.67
C ILE A 7 -2.62 5.33 -8.78
N GLU A 8 -3.81 5.82 -9.10
CA GLU A 8 -4.50 6.86 -8.33
C GLU A 8 -4.80 6.41 -6.90
N THR A 9 -5.15 5.14 -6.71
CA THR A 9 -5.41 4.56 -5.39
C THR A 9 -4.16 4.61 -4.50
N VAL A 10 -3.00 4.33 -5.10
CA VAL A 10 -1.70 4.41 -4.42
C VAL A 10 -1.37 5.85 -4.02
N TYR A 11 -1.66 6.82 -4.89
CA TYR A 11 -1.52 8.23 -4.54
C TYR A 11 -2.49 8.66 -3.43
N GLN A 12 -3.72 8.16 -3.42
CA GLN A 12 -4.66 8.40 -2.33
C GLN A 12 -4.17 7.85 -1.00
N TRP A 13 -3.60 6.65 -0.97
CA TRP A 13 -3.00 6.07 0.23
C TRP A 13 -1.89 6.95 0.81
N ARG A 14 -1.03 7.48 -0.05
CA ARG A 14 0.02 8.42 0.37
C ARG A 14 -0.55 9.74 0.90
N ARG A 15 -1.59 10.27 0.25
CA ARG A 15 -2.24 11.53 0.69
C ARG A 15 -2.99 11.37 2.01
N LYS A 16 -3.64 10.23 2.21
CA LYS A 16 -4.45 9.95 3.40
C LYS A 16 -3.64 9.29 4.53
N HIS A 17 -2.36 8.99 4.30
CA HIS A 17 -1.51 8.19 5.20
C HIS A 17 -2.12 6.83 5.57
N THR A 18 -3.04 6.32 4.74
CA THR A 18 -3.74 5.05 4.92
C THR A 18 -3.24 4.10 3.85
N GLY A 19 -2.17 3.37 4.14
CA GLY A 19 -1.54 2.46 3.18
C GLY A 19 -0.31 1.75 3.73
N PRO A 20 0.28 0.84 2.94
CA PRO A 20 1.50 0.16 3.31
C PRO A 20 2.68 1.14 3.37
N ARG A 21 3.70 0.81 4.17
CA ARG A 21 4.89 1.66 4.30
C ARG A 21 5.58 1.79 2.95
N GLY A 22 5.39 2.95 2.32
CA GLY A 22 6.03 3.31 1.05
C GLY A 22 7.29 4.14 1.29
N PHE A 23 8.30 3.92 0.46
CA PHE A 23 9.53 4.72 0.46
C PHE A 23 9.76 5.37 -0.90
N ARG A 24 10.44 6.52 -0.87
CA ARG A 24 10.70 7.31 -2.08
C ARG A 24 12.02 6.86 -2.72
N VAL A 25 11.96 6.40 -3.96
CA VAL A 25 13.13 6.09 -4.78
C VAL A 25 13.17 7.08 -5.94
N GLY A 26 13.87 8.19 -5.75
CA GLY A 26 13.92 9.29 -6.70
C GLY A 26 12.54 9.91 -6.96
N ARG A 27 12.03 9.82 -8.18
CA ARG A 27 10.68 10.25 -8.57
C ARG A 27 9.60 9.20 -8.29
N HIS A 28 9.99 7.95 -8.07
CA HIS A 28 9.04 6.85 -7.93
C HIS A 28 8.76 6.54 -6.46
N LEU A 29 7.48 6.31 -6.17
CA LEU A 29 7.06 5.69 -4.91
C LEU A 29 7.21 4.17 -5.08
N ARG A 30 7.95 3.54 -4.18
CA ARG A 30 8.10 2.09 -4.13
C ARG A 30 7.56 1.59 -2.80
N PHE A 31 7.09 0.35 -2.82
CA PHE A 31 6.64 -0.36 -1.64
C PHE A 31 7.42 -1.65 -1.56
N ASP A 32 7.81 -2.02 -0.35
CA ASP A 32 8.36 -3.34 -0.11
C ASP A 32 7.21 -4.37 -0.16
N PRO A 33 7.37 -5.49 -0.90
CA PRO A 33 6.32 -6.48 -1.00
C PRO A 33 5.94 -7.11 0.35
N ALA A 34 6.87 -7.24 1.29
CA ALA A 34 6.59 -7.78 2.63
C ALA A 34 5.78 -6.79 3.49
N ASP A 35 6.07 -5.48 3.38
CA ASP A 35 5.26 -4.43 4.02
C ASP A 35 3.83 -4.39 3.45
N VAL A 36 3.68 -4.53 2.13
CA VAL A 36 2.36 -4.60 1.49
C VAL A 36 1.60 -5.83 1.98
N GLN A 37 2.26 -6.98 2.05
CA GLN A 37 1.64 -8.21 2.51
C GLN A 37 1.20 -8.12 3.97
N THR A 38 2.04 -7.57 4.85
CA THR A 38 1.72 -7.34 6.28
C THR A 38 0.55 -6.37 6.45
N TRP A 39 0.50 -5.32 5.64
CA TRP A 39 -0.62 -4.37 5.66
C TRP A 39 -1.93 -5.00 5.19
N VAL A 40 -1.89 -5.78 4.11
CA VAL A 40 -3.07 -6.52 3.62
C VAL A 40 -3.53 -7.57 4.64
N ASP A 41 -2.59 -8.26 5.28
CA ASP A 41 -2.88 -9.22 6.34
C ASP A 41 -3.54 -8.53 7.54
N SER A 42 -3.00 -7.39 7.98
CA SER A 42 -3.63 -6.55 9.02
C SER A 42 -5.03 -6.07 8.64
N LEU A 43 -5.26 -5.70 7.37
CA LEU A 43 -6.60 -5.33 6.89
C LEU A 43 -7.56 -6.51 6.88
N ARG A 44 -7.10 -7.69 6.44
CA ARG A 44 -7.92 -8.91 6.39
C ARG A 44 -8.24 -9.42 7.79
N SER A 45 -7.27 -9.40 8.69
CA SER A 45 -7.45 -9.70 10.11
C SER A 45 -8.29 -8.64 10.81
N GLY A 46 -8.34 -7.42 10.28
CA GLY A 46 -9.07 -6.27 10.82
C GLY A 46 -10.53 -6.13 10.33
N VAL A 47 -11.04 -7.00 9.46
CA VAL A 47 -12.49 -7.11 9.19
C VAL A 47 -13.09 -8.17 10.12
N ALA A 48 -12.97 -7.90 11.41
CA ALA A 48 -13.71 -8.53 12.50
C ALA A 48 -13.81 -7.53 13.65
N ALA A 49 -14.41 -6.36 13.38
CA ALA A 49 -14.95 -5.45 14.37
C ALA A 49 -16.02 -4.58 13.71
#